data_AF-A0A5C5WUC0-F1
#
_entry.id   AF-A0A5C5WUC0-F1
#
_cell.length_a   1.000
_cell.length_b   1.000
_cell.length_c   1.000
_cell.angle_alpha   90.00
_cell.angle_beta   90.00
_cell.angle_gamma   90.00
#
_symmetry.space_group_name_H-M   'P 1'
#
loop_
_entity.id
_entity.type
_entity.pdbx_description
1 polymer ?
#
loop_
_entity_poly.entity_id
_entity_poly.type
_entity_poly.pdbx_seq_one_letter_code
_entity_poly.pdbx_strand_id
1 'polypeptide(L)'
;MRLFWCIAFFGPAGYFGYQGEPLLAAVLVAAGVGSLSGYRMGALSMITSVAAFAAAVWYGPSLGIEQEARFTQWFGTTGLLNRGVSIGVVAIAISMVVWFISYLTIGRVIARRPSLDRLNRRSGFLLGCVQSSFAVVLLIGGILMIEPVQRERVANQNIPEADLPRVTKAVFWISEEVDQSAAGKYMREYNPFTRIPQLNQIERVQQTAAVLADPSKMNEVIEHPSIRQLQNRPDVREAVAELRGDENLREILTSGKPMDRAAAMTLLSHPAVLNLVDQPGFLDEAKKAIADAGL
;
A
#
# COMPACT_ATOMS: atom_id res chain seq x y z
N MET A 1 13.53 -34.59 14.34
CA MET A 1 12.36 -33.85 13.82
C MET A 1 12.72 -32.59 13.02
N ARG A 2 13.64 -31.72 13.46
CA ARG A 2 14.01 -30.48 12.72
C ARG A 2 14.56 -30.73 11.31
N LEU A 3 15.47 -31.70 11.14
CA LEU A 3 16.03 -32.09 9.84
C LEU A 3 14.99 -32.58 8.84
N PHE A 4 14.02 -33.38 9.30
CA PHE A 4 12.95 -33.91 8.46
C PHE A 4 12.11 -32.78 7.83
N TRP A 5 11.74 -31.78 8.62
CA TRP A 5 10.95 -30.65 8.12
C TRP A 5 11.73 -29.74 7.19
N CYS A 6 13.03 -29.52 7.42
CA CYS A 6 13.87 -28.80 6.46
C CYS A 6 13.88 -29.52 5.11
N ILE A 7 14.06 -30.85 5.10
CA ILE A 7 14.05 -31.63 3.86
C ILE A 7 12.67 -31.56 3.18
N ALA A 8 11.58 -31.62 3.96
CA ALA A 8 10.22 -31.58 3.44
C ALA A 8 9.83 -30.26 2.73
N PHE A 9 10.41 -29.12 3.11
CA PHE A 9 10.15 -27.85 2.42
C PHE A 9 11.23 -27.50 1.39
N PHE A 10 12.51 -27.59 1.76
CA PHE A 10 13.60 -27.16 0.89
C PHE A 10 13.90 -28.16 -0.23
N GLY A 11 13.62 -29.46 -0.04
CA GLY A 11 13.75 -30.47 -1.09
C GLY A 11 12.79 -30.21 -2.27
N PRO A 12 11.46 -30.15 -2.02
CA PRO A 12 10.49 -29.77 -3.04
C PRO A 12 10.75 -28.39 -3.62
N ALA A 13 11.15 -27.40 -2.81
CA ALA A 13 11.50 -26.08 -3.33
C ALA A 13 12.65 -26.12 -4.34
N GLY A 14 13.71 -26.89 -4.06
CA GLY A 14 14.81 -27.09 -5.00
C GLY A 14 14.38 -27.81 -6.27
N TYR A 15 13.50 -28.81 -6.13
CA TYR A 15 12.92 -29.52 -7.27
C TYR A 15 12.09 -28.60 -8.17
N PHE A 16 11.16 -27.82 -7.62
CA PHE A 16 10.36 -26.87 -8.40
C PHE A 16 11.22 -25.74 -8.99
N GLY A 17 12.26 -25.29 -8.27
CA GLY A 17 13.23 -24.35 -8.82
C GLY A 17 13.98 -24.92 -10.03
N TYR A 18 14.33 -26.21 -10.00
CA TYR A 18 14.96 -26.90 -11.14
C TYR A 18 14.00 -27.11 -12.32
N GLN A 19 12.71 -27.30 -12.05
CA GLN A 19 11.68 -27.43 -13.10
C GLN A 19 11.28 -26.12 -13.77
N GLY A 20 11.85 -24.98 -13.37
CA GLY A 20 11.47 -23.67 -13.88
C GLY A 20 10.16 -23.15 -13.28
N GLU A 21 9.80 -23.58 -12.06
CA GLU A 21 8.66 -23.04 -11.32
C GLU A 21 9.12 -22.20 -10.11
N PRO A 22 9.66 -20.99 -10.33
CA PRO A 22 10.24 -20.17 -9.26
C PRO A 22 9.19 -19.66 -8.27
N LEU A 23 7.94 -19.49 -8.70
CA LEU A 23 6.82 -19.08 -7.83
C LEU A 23 6.57 -20.12 -6.73
N LEU A 24 6.39 -21.40 -7.11
CA LEU A 24 6.18 -22.47 -6.13
C LEU A 24 7.41 -22.69 -5.26
N ALA A 25 8.61 -22.60 -5.86
CA ALA A 25 9.85 -22.66 -5.11
C ALA A 25 9.90 -21.56 -4.04
N ALA A 26 9.58 -20.31 -4.39
CA ALA A 26 9.56 -19.18 -3.46
C ALA A 26 8.52 -19.37 -2.34
N VAL A 27 7.31 -19.82 -2.67
CA VAL A 27 6.26 -20.12 -1.69
C VAL A 27 6.70 -21.22 -0.71
N LEU A 28 7.35 -22.28 -1.20
CA LEU A 28 7.83 -23.39 -0.38
C LEU A 28 9.03 -23.00 0.50
N VAL A 29 9.96 -22.20 -0.02
CA VAL A 29 11.06 -21.63 0.77
C VAL A 29 10.49 -20.74 1.87
N ALA A 30 9.57 -19.83 1.53
CA ALA A 30 8.93 -18.97 2.50
C ALA A 30 8.16 -19.77 3.55
N ALA A 31 7.39 -20.78 3.13
CA ALA A 31 6.69 -21.71 4.02
C ALA A 31 7.65 -22.42 5.00
N GLY A 32 8.79 -22.90 4.49
CA GLY A 32 9.84 -23.52 5.30
C GLY A 32 10.43 -22.57 6.33
N VAL A 33 10.80 -21.35 5.91
CA VAL A 33 11.35 -20.32 6.82
C VAL A 33 10.30 -19.87 7.83
N GLY A 34 9.07 -19.62 7.38
CA GLY A 34 7.95 -19.19 8.20
C GLY A 34 7.54 -20.24 9.22
N SER A 35 7.50 -21.51 8.84
CA SER A 35 7.20 -22.62 9.76
C SER A 35 8.28 -22.80 10.83
N LEU A 36 9.57 -22.69 10.47
CA LEU A 36 10.67 -22.72 11.43
C LEU A 36 10.64 -21.52 12.40
N SER A 37 10.37 -20.33 11.87
CA SER A 37 10.20 -19.11 12.68
C SER A 37 9.01 -19.25 13.62
N GLY A 38 7.86 -19.70 13.11
CA GLY A 38 6.64 -19.93 13.87
C GLY A 38 6.76 -21.02 14.92
N TYR A 39 7.55 -22.07 14.68
CA TYR A 39 7.86 -23.06 15.71
C TYR A 39 8.68 -22.46 16.86
N ARG A 40 9.56 -21.51 16.58
CA ARG A 40 10.39 -20.83 17.59
C ARG A 40 9.60 -19.79 18.37
N MET A 41 8.77 -19.00 17.69
CA MET A 41 7.97 -17.93 18.29
C MET A 41 6.68 -18.43 18.95
N GLY A 42 6.08 -19.49 18.41
CA GLY A 42 4.79 -20.03 18.83
C GLY A 42 3.58 -19.32 18.22
N ALA A 43 2.43 -20.01 18.20
CA ALA A 43 1.17 -19.53 17.62
C ALA A 43 0.66 -18.24 18.24
N LEU A 44 0.74 -18.12 19.57
CA LEU A 44 0.20 -16.95 20.27
C LEU A 44 0.93 -15.66 19.86
N SER A 45 2.26 -15.73 19.67
CA SER A 45 3.05 -14.59 19.16
C SER A 45 2.65 -14.20 17.73
N MET A 46 2.32 -15.18 16.88
CA MET A 46 1.84 -14.92 15.51
C MET A 46 0.43 -14.32 15.49
N ILE A 47 -0.47 -14.78 16.33
CA ILE A 47 -1.82 -14.18 16.45
C ILE A 47 -1.70 -12.75 16.95
N THR A 48 -0.82 -12.51 17.92
CA THR A 48 -0.51 -11.15 18.38
C THR A 48 0.01 -10.27 17.25
N SER A 49 0.88 -10.74 16.36
CA SER A 49 1.40 -9.90 15.28
C SER A 49 0.31 -9.49 14.30
N VAL A 50 -0.65 -10.39 14.03
CA VAL A 50 -1.85 -10.07 13.24
C VAL A 50 -2.72 -9.03 13.97
N ALA A 51 -2.94 -9.20 15.27
CA ALA A 51 -3.69 -8.23 16.07
C ALA A 51 -2.99 -6.85 16.16
N ALA A 52 -1.67 -6.85 16.28
CA ALA A 52 -0.85 -5.64 16.27
C ALA A 52 -0.94 -4.92 14.92
N PHE A 53 -0.88 -5.66 13.82
CA PHE A 53 -1.09 -5.11 12.48
C PHE A 53 -2.50 -4.55 12.31
N ALA A 54 -3.53 -5.26 12.75
CA ALA A 54 -4.91 -4.78 12.71
C ALA A 54 -5.09 -3.48 13.52
N ALA A 55 -4.50 -3.40 14.72
CA ALA A 55 -4.48 -2.19 15.52
C ALA A 55 -3.74 -1.05 14.81
N ALA A 56 -2.60 -1.34 14.18
CA ALA A 56 -1.84 -0.35 13.42
C ALA A 56 -2.62 0.18 12.21
N VAL A 57 -3.37 -0.66 11.50
CA VAL A 57 -4.23 -0.23 10.39
C VAL A 57 -5.40 0.63 10.89
N TRP A 58 -5.98 0.28 12.04
CA TRP A 58 -7.13 1.01 12.60
C TRP A 58 -6.74 2.38 13.19
N TYR A 59 -5.66 2.43 13.97
CA TYR A 59 -5.26 3.63 14.72
C TYR A 59 -4.13 4.42 14.06
N GLY A 60 -3.39 3.82 13.13
CA GLY A 60 -2.25 4.45 12.46
C GLY A 60 -2.62 5.72 11.69
N PRO A 61 -3.68 5.73 10.86
CA PRO A 61 -4.07 6.93 10.12
C PRO A 61 -4.46 8.10 11.03
N SER A 62 -5.33 7.88 12.03
CA SER A 62 -5.80 8.96 12.91
C SER A 62 -4.65 9.56 13.73
N LEU A 63 -3.82 8.72 14.33
CA LEU A 63 -2.69 9.18 15.14
C LEU A 63 -1.56 9.73 14.27
N GLY A 64 -1.36 9.20 13.06
CA GLY A 64 -0.36 9.68 12.11
C GLY A 64 -0.64 11.08 11.59
N ILE A 65 -1.90 11.40 11.34
CA ILE A 65 -2.32 12.74 10.89
C ILE A 65 -2.14 13.76 12.02
N GLU A 66 -2.52 13.42 13.26
CA GLU A 66 -2.33 14.31 14.42
C GLU A 66 -0.86 14.65 14.70
N GLN A 67 0.07 13.73 14.38
CA GLN A 67 1.50 13.92 14.61
C GLN A 67 2.24 14.51 13.39
N GLU A 68 1.54 14.78 12.28
CA GLU A 68 2.14 15.23 11.02
C GLU A 68 3.03 16.46 11.20
N ALA A 69 2.55 17.45 11.98
CA ALA A 69 3.29 18.68 12.26
C ALA A 69 4.63 18.44 12.98
N ARG A 70 4.71 17.42 13.85
CA ARG A 70 5.96 17.07 14.55
C ARG A 70 6.94 16.36 13.64
N PHE A 71 6.45 15.50 12.74
CA PHE A 71 7.28 14.83 11.74
C PHE A 71 7.89 15.84 10.75
N THR A 72 7.13 16.86 10.34
CA THR A 72 7.65 17.95 9.50
C THR A 72 8.84 18.65 10.16
N GLN A 73 8.78 18.90 11.47
CA GLN A 73 9.87 19.55 12.21
C GLN A 73 11.13 18.67 12.31
N TRP A 74 10.98 17.35 12.39
CA TRP A 74 12.10 16.43 12.56
C TRP A 74 12.77 16.03 11.23
N PHE A 75 11.97 15.75 10.21
CA PHE A 75 12.46 15.22 8.94
C PHE A 75 12.53 16.26 7.83
N GLY A 76 11.94 17.45 8.04
CA GLY A 76 11.87 18.50 7.02
C GLY A 76 11.02 18.12 5.80
N THR A 77 10.29 17.01 5.86
CA THR A 77 9.40 16.56 4.79
C THR A 77 8.05 17.26 4.89
N THR A 78 7.47 17.62 3.76
CA THR A 78 6.14 18.26 3.68
C THR A 78 5.18 17.47 2.79
N GLY A 79 3.88 17.76 2.94
CA GLY A 79 2.81 17.23 2.09
C GLY A 79 2.56 15.73 2.19
N LEU A 80 2.12 15.13 1.08
CA LEU A 80 1.72 13.72 1.00
C LEU A 80 2.79 12.74 1.49
N LEU A 81 4.05 13.03 1.19
CA LEU A 81 5.17 12.18 1.60
C LEU A 81 5.32 12.18 3.13
N ASN A 82 5.25 13.37 3.74
CA ASN A 82 5.33 13.50 5.19
C ASN A 82 4.19 12.78 5.89
N ARG A 83 2.96 12.92 5.37
CA ARG A 83 1.80 12.20 5.88
C ARG A 83 1.95 10.69 5.79
N GLY A 84 2.39 10.18 4.63
CA GLY A 84 2.63 8.74 4.44
C GLY A 84 3.70 8.20 5.39
N VAL A 85 4.81 8.94 5.56
CA VAL A 85 5.88 8.59 6.50
C VAL A 85 5.38 8.64 7.95
N SER A 86 4.65 9.68 8.35
CA SER A 86 4.10 9.84 9.70
C SER A 86 3.17 8.67 10.05
N ILE A 87 2.20 8.35 9.19
CA ILE A 87 1.29 7.21 9.36
C ILE A 87 2.09 5.90 9.45
N GLY A 88 3.08 5.71 8.58
CA GLY A 88 3.92 4.52 8.58
C GLY A 88 4.71 4.34 9.88
N VAL A 89 5.37 5.40 10.36
CA VAL A 89 6.16 5.36 11.60
C VAL A 89 5.25 5.13 12.81
N VAL A 90 4.09 5.79 12.88
CA VAL A 90 3.13 5.58 13.97
C VAL A 90 2.56 4.16 13.94
N ALA A 91 2.24 3.62 12.77
CA ALA A 91 1.79 2.23 12.62
C ALA A 91 2.86 1.23 13.11
N ILE A 92 4.14 1.48 12.81
CA ILE A 92 5.27 0.67 13.31
C ILE A 92 5.36 0.78 14.84
N ALA A 93 5.27 2.00 15.40
CA ALA A 93 5.34 2.22 16.84
C ALA A 93 4.20 1.49 17.59
N ILE A 94 2.96 1.58 17.10
CA ILE A 94 1.82 0.84 17.64
C ILE A 94 2.10 -0.67 17.60
N SER A 95 2.57 -1.17 16.46
CA SER A 95 2.89 -2.59 16.29
C SER A 95 3.94 -3.08 17.30
N MET A 96 4.99 -2.28 17.53
CA MET A 96 6.04 -2.59 18.50
C MET A 96 5.51 -2.61 19.94
N VAL A 97 4.66 -1.64 20.31
CA VAL A 97 4.07 -1.56 21.66
C VAL A 97 3.14 -2.76 21.91
N VAL A 98 2.24 -3.07 20.97
CA VAL A 98 1.32 -4.21 21.10
C VAL A 98 2.10 -5.53 21.18
N TRP A 99 3.13 -5.68 20.34
CA TRP A 99 4.01 -6.84 20.37
C TRP A 99 4.73 -6.97 21.72
N PHE A 100 5.29 -5.88 22.25
CA PHE A 100 6.00 -5.87 23.52
C PHE A 100 5.09 -6.22 24.70
N ILE A 101 3.91 -5.63 24.79
CA ILE A 101 2.91 -5.93 25.84
C ILE A 101 2.51 -7.41 25.78
N SER A 102 2.27 -7.91 24.58
CA SER A 102 1.88 -9.30 24.38
C SER A 102 3.00 -10.26 24.72
N TYR A 103 4.26 -9.94 24.37
CA TYR A 103 5.42 -10.72 24.76
C TYR A 103 5.53 -10.85 26.30
N LEU A 104 5.32 -9.75 27.03
CA LEU A 104 5.37 -9.74 28.49
C LEU A 104 4.23 -10.51 29.17
N THR A 105 3.03 -10.49 28.59
CA THR A 105 1.84 -11.15 29.15
C THR A 105 1.80 -12.63 28.77
N ILE A 106 1.91 -12.94 27.49
CA ILE A 106 1.86 -14.30 26.95
C ILE A 106 3.07 -15.12 27.42
N GLY A 107 4.27 -14.53 27.38
CA GLY A 107 5.49 -15.20 27.80
C GLY A 107 5.44 -15.68 29.26
N ARG A 108 4.88 -14.86 30.16
CA ARG A 108 4.70 -15.23 31.57
C ARG A 108 3.70 -16.37 31.77
N VAL A 109 2.61 -16.38 31.01
CA VAL A 109 1.55 -17.39 31.15
C VAL A 109 2.02 -18.74 30.60
N ILE A 110 2.66 -18.76 29.42
CA ILE A 110 3.14 -19.99 28.78
C ILE A 110 4.28 -20.62 29.58
N ALA A 111 5.20 -19.82 30.12
CA ALA A 111 6.33 -20.32 30.90
C ALA A 111 5.91 -21.18 32.11
N ARG A 112 4.70 -20.98 32.64
CA ARG A 112 4.17 -21.76 33.77
C ARG A 112 3.53 -23.09 33.36
N ARG A 113 3.32 -23.37 32.07
CA ARG A 113 2.58 -24.55 31.58
C ARG A 113 3.32 -25.23 30.41
N PRO A 114 4.21 -26.22 30.67
CA PRO A 114 5.05 -26.83 29.63
C PRO A 114 4.27 -27.63 28.57
N SER A 115 3.07 -28.14 28.90
CA SER A 115 2.20 -28.80 27.92
C SER A 115 1.66 -27.80 26.88
N LEU A 116 1.29 -26.59 27.31
CA LEU A 116 0.83 -25.53 26.42
C LEU A 116 1.96 -24.99 25.54
N ASP A 117 3.20 -24.92 26.05
CA ASP A 117 4.34 -24.51 25.22
C ASP A 117 4.54 -25.44 24.02
N ARG A 118 4.45 -26.76 24.22
CA ARG A 118 4.57 -27.73 23.11
C ARG A 118 3.46 -27.57 22.08
N LEU A 119 2.22 -27.38 22.52
CA LEU A 119 1.08 -27.16 21.62
C LEU A 119 1.25 -25.82 20.88
N ASN A 120 1.60 -24.76 21.59
CA ASN A 120 1.82 -23.43 21.04
C ASN A 120 2.89 -23.44 19.93
N ARG A 121 3.99 -24.17 20.12
CA ARG A 121 5.04 -24.29 19.10
C ARG A 121 4.59 -25.11 17.89
N ARG A 122 3.85 -26.21 18.09
CA ARG A 122 3.31 -27.02 16.98
C ARG A 122 2.28 -26.23 16.17
N SER A 123 1.37 -25.53 16.83
CA SER A 123 0.42 -24.64 16.16
C SER A 123 1.14 -23.47 15.49
N GLY A 124 2.20 -22.94 16.11
CA GLY A 124 3.02 -21.86 15.55
C GLY A 124 3.73 -22.28 14.26
N PHE A 125 4.16 -23.54 14.16
CA PHE A 125 4.71 -24.09 12.92
C PHE A 125 3.69 -24.06 11.77
N LEU A 126 2.45 -24.50 12.03
CA LEU A 126 1.38 -24.51 11.03
C LEU A 126 0.97 -23.08 10.64
N LEU A 127 0.76 -22.20 11.62
CA LEU A 127 0.44 -20.80 11.35
C LEU A 127 1.56 -20.09 10.60
N GLY A 128 2.83 -20.37 10.94
CA GLY A 128 3.98 -19.81 10.26
C GLY A 128 4.08 -20.23 8.80
N CYS A 129 3.74 -21.49 8.49
CA CYS A 129 3.62 -21.96 7.12
C CYS A 129 2.55 -21.17 6.37
N VAL A 130 1.33 -21.10 6.91
CA VAL A 130 0.20 -20.40 6.27
C VAL A 130 0.50 -18.91 6.08
N GLN A 131 0.98 -18.24 7.13
CA GLN A 131 1.25 -16.80 7.13
C GLN A 131 2.34 -16.43 6.12
N SER A 132 3.43 -17.20 6.04
CA SER A 132 4.53 -16.91 5.11
C SER A 132 4.16 -17.20 3.65
N SER A 133 3.45 -18.30 3.39
CA SER A 133 2.90 -18.55 2.05
C SER A 133 1.95 -17.44 1.63
N PHE A 134 1.06 -17.03 2.53
CA PHE A 134 0.13 -15.92 2.28
C PHE A 134 0.87 -14.59 2.05
N ALA A 135 1.95 -14.32 2.79
CA ALA A 135 2.77 -13.13 2.60
C ALA A 135 3.43 -13.09 1.21
N VAL A 136 3.91 -14.23 0.69
CA VAL A 136 4.43 -14.31 -0.68
C VAL A 136 3.32 -14.05 -1.70
N VAL A 137 2.14 -14.65 -1.51
CA VAL A 137 0.97 -14.43 -2.37
C VAL A 137 0.58 -12.95 -2.38
N LEU A 138 0.55 -12.29 -1.22
CA LEU A 138 0.29 -10.86 -1.12
C LEU A 138 1.38 -10.03 -1.83
N LEU A 139 2.66 -10.34 -1.60
CA LEU A 139 3.75 -9.60 -2.22
C LEU A 139 3.67 -9.67 -3.74
N ILE A 140 3.45 -10.86 -4.28
CA ILE A 140 3.35 -11.09 -5.72
C ILE A 140 2.06 -10.47 -6.27
N GLY A 141 0.93 -10.64 -5.59
CA GLY A 141 -0.32 -10.01 -5.96
C GLY A 141 -0.21 -8.48 -6.04
N GLY A 142 0.54 -7.86 -5.12
CA GLY A 142 0.84 -6.43 -5.14
C GLY A 142 1.72 -6.03 -6.34
N ILE A 143 2.75 -6.82 -6.66
CA ILE A 143 3.61 -6.60 -7.84
C ILE A 143 2.81 -6.68 -9.14
N LEU A 144 1.97 -7.70 -9.30
CA LEU A 144 1.11 -7.87 -10.48
C LEU A 144 0.11 -6.72 -10.64
N MET A 145 -0.30 -6.10 -9.54
CA MET A 145 -1.18 -4.92 -9.57
C MET A 145 -0.46 -3.66 -10.06
N ILE A 146 0.84 -3.53 -9.77
CA ILE A 146 1.67 -2.40 -10.20
C ILE A 146 2.14 -2.56 -11.66
N GLU A 147 2.27 -3.79 -12.15
CA GLU A 147 2.72 -4.09 -13.52
C GLU A 147 2.01 -3.26 -14.62
N PRO A 148 0.67 -3.27 -14.75
CA PRO A 148 0.00 -2.55 -15.85
C PRO A 148 0.29 -1.05 -15.83
N VAL A 149 0.33 -0.46 -14.63
CA VAL A 149 0.68 0.95 -14.41
C VAL A 149 2.10 1.26 -14.88
N GLN A 150 3.04 0.36 -14.63
CA GLN A 150 4.43 0.54 -15.08
C GLN A 150 4.54 0.37 -16.60
N ARG A 151 3.84 -0.62 -17.19
CA ARG A 151 3.83 -0.82 -18.65
C ARG A 151 3.29 0.41 -19.38
N GLU A 152 2.19 0.98 -18.91
CA GLU A 152 1.59 2.18 -19.50
C GLU A 152 2.53 3.40 -19.40
N ARG A 153 3.20 3.59 -18.26
CA ARG A 153 4.18 4.68 -18.10
C ARG A 153 5.34 4.55 -19.07
N VAL A 154 5.89 3.35 -19.23
CA VAL A 154 7.01 3.10 -20.15
C VAL A 154 6.56 3.34 -21.58
N ALA A 155 5.37 2.89 -21.97
CA ALA A 155 4.80 3.12 -23.29
C ALA A 155 4.58 4.61 -23.58
N ASN A 156 4.02 5.37 -22.63
CA ASN A 156 3.74 6.79 -22.80
C ASN A 156 5.02 7.65 -22.83
N GLN A 157 6.08 7.22 -22.15
CA GLN A 157 7.34 7.97 -22.07
C GLN A 157 8.38 7.53 -23.11
N ASN A 158 8.08 6.52 -23.94
CA ASN A 158 8.99 5.95 -24.94
C ASN A 158 10.40 5.67 -24.38
N ILE A 159 10.49 5.20 -23.14
CA ILE A 159 11.77 4.95 -22.47
C ILE A 159 12.40 3.69 -23.08
N PRO A 160 13.65 3.74 -23.58
CA PRO A 160 14.37 2.56 -24.04
C PRO A 160 14.52 1.53 -22.92
N GLU A 161 14.40 0.24 -23.24
CA GLU A 161 14.46 -0.85 -22.25
C GLU A 161 15.77 -0.86 -21.44
N ALA A 162 16.87 -0.40 -22.05
CA ALA A 162 18.16 -0.25 -21.40
C ALA A 162 18.11 0.68 -20.17
N ASP A 163 17.32 1.76 -20.26
CA ASP A 163 17.25 2.85 -19.27
C ASP A 163 16.17 2.66 -18.21
N LEU A 164 15.45 1.52 -18.23
CA LEU A 164 14.40 1.26 -17.26
C LEU A 164 14.95 1.19 -15.82
N PRO A 165 14.26 1.79 -14.84
CA PRO A 165 14.61 1.66 -13.43
C PRO A 165 14.68 0.19 -12.98
N ARG A 166 15.61 -0.14 -12.08
CA ARG A 166 15.78 -1.52 -11.56
C ARG A 166 14.49 -2.10 -10.99
N VAL A 167 13.69 -1.27 -10.35
CA VAL A 167 12.39 -1.68 -9.77
C VAL A 167 11.42 -2.08 -10.88
N THR A 168 11.33 -1.30 -11.96
CA THR A 168 10.46 -1.62 -13.10
C THR A 168 10.89 -2.91 -13.80
N LYS A 169 12.21 -3.10 -14.00
CA LYS A 169 12.76 -4.36 -14.54
C LYS A 169 12.41 -5.56 -13.64
N ALA A 170 12.53 -5.41 -12.33
CA ALA A 170 12.18 -6.46 -11.37
C ALA A 170 10.68 -6.78 -11.40
N VAL A 171 9.80 -5.78 -11.52
CA VAL A 171 8.34 -5.97 -11.64
C VAL A 171 8.01 -6.78 -12.89
N PHE A 172 8.59 -6.42 -14.05
CA PHE A 172 8.35 -7.14 -15.30
C PHE A 172 8.88 -8.57 -15.26
N TRP A 173 10.11 -8.76 -14.74
CA TRP A 173 10.68 -10.10 -14.58
C TRP A 173 9.82 -10.99 -13.66
N ILE A 174 9.40 -10.48 -12.50
CA ILE A 174 8.54 -11.25 -11.58
C ILE A 174 7.19 -11.56 -12.23
N SER A 175 6.60 -10.61 -12.95
CA SER A 175 5.34 -10.83 -13.64
C SER A 175 5.44 -11.93 -14.71
N GLU A 176 6.50 -11.90 -15.51
CA GLU A 176 6.76 -12.90 -16.54
C GLU A 176 6.96 -14.30 -15.93
N GLU A 177 7.72 -14.41 -14.84
CA GLU A 177 7.90 -15.67 -14.11
C GLU A 177 6.59 -16.19 -13.51
N VAL A 178 5.70 -15.29 -13.08
CA VAL A 178 4.36 -15.68 -12.62
C VAL A 178 3.53 -16.21 -13.79
N ASP A 179 3.57 -15.56 -14.95
CA ASP A 179 2.80 -15.97 -16.14
C ASP A 179 3.22 -17.33 -16.68
N GLN A 180 4.52 -17.66 -16.57
CA GLN A 180 5.05 -18.95 -16.97
C GLN A 180 4.77 -20.07 -15.93
N SER A 181 4.43 -19.71 -14.69
CA SER A 181 4.15 -20.68 -13.64
C SER A 181 2.74 -21.26 -13.73
N ALA A 182 2.61 -22.56 -13.43
CA ALA A 182 1.32 -23.24 -13.30
C ALA A 182 0.38 -22.56 -12.27
N ALA A 183 0.95 -21.95 -11.23
CA ALA A 183 0.18 -21.23 -10.21
C ALA A 183 -0.16 -19.78 -10.61
N GLY A 184 0.41 -19.25 -11.71
CA GLY A 184 0.20 -17.88 -12.17
C GLY A 184 -1.24 -17.54 -12.49
N LYS A 185 -1.96 -18.46 -13.14
CA LYS A 185 -3.39 -18.29 -13.45
C LYS A 185 -4.21 -18.04 -12.19
N TYR A 186 -4.00 -18.83 -11.15
CA TYR A 186 -4.70 -18.68 -9.87
C TYR A 186 -4.29 -17.38 -9.16
N MET A 187 -3.01 -16.99 -9.25
CA MET A 187 -2.53 -15.74 -8.68
C MET A 187 -3.19 -14.51 -9.30
N ARG A 188 -3.41 -14.50 -10.63
CA ARG A 188 -4.14 -13.42 -11.31
C ARG A 188 -5.64 -13.43 -10.98
N GLU A 189 -6.27 -14.61 -11.00
CA GLU A 189 -7.72 -14.76 -10.77
C GLU A 189 -8.14 -14.48 -9.32
N TYR A 190 -7.34 -14.93 -8.35
CA TYR A 190 -7.62 -14.80 -6.92
C TYR A 190 -6.77 -13.72 -6.23
N ASN A 191 -6.22 -12.77 -7.00
CA ASN A 191 -5.44 -11.68 -6.44
C ASN A 191 -6.28 -10.90 -5.41
N PRO A 192 -5.87 -10.81 -4.13
CA PRO A 192 -6.65 -10.10 -3.13
C PRO A 192 -6.73 -8.60 -3.40
N PHE A 193 -5.74 -8.00 -4.08
CA PHE A 193 -5.70 -6.57 -4.35
C PHE A 193 -6.69 -6.14 -5.43
N THR A 194 -7.04 -7.02 -6.38
CA THR A 194 -8.05 -6.72 -7.41
C THR A 194 -9.48 -6.69 -6.86
N ARG A 195 -9.68 -7.18 -5.63
CA ARG A 195 -10.99 -7.13 -4.95
C ARG A 195 -11.15 -5.89 -4.08
N ILE A 196 -10.09 -5.10 -3.90
CA ILE A 196 -10.12 -3.87 -3.10
C ILE A 196 -10.48 -2.71 -4.04
N PRO A 197 -11.70 -2.16 -3.97
CA PRO A 197 -12.17 -1.17 -4.94
C PRO A 197 -11.36 0.13 -4.91
N GLN A 198 -10.69 0.44 -3.80
CA GLN A 198 -9.79 1.60 -3.66
C GLN A 198 -8.50 1.43 -4.48
N LEU A 199 -8.01 0.20 -4.65
CA LEU A 199 -6.78 -0.07 -5.41
C LEU A 199 -7.06 -0.16 -6.91
N ASN A 200 -8.20 -0.72 -7.31
CA ASN A 200 -8.64 -0.66 -8.71
C ASN A 200 -8.88 0.77 -9.22
N GLN A 201 -8.96 1.75 -8.32
CA GLN A 201 -9.03 3.16 -8.71
C GLN A 201 -7.68 3.73 -9.15
N ILE A 202 -6.54 3.04 -9.01
CA ILE A 202 -5.24 3.59 -9.45
C ILE A 202 -5.22 3.89 -10.96
N GLU A 203 -5.85 3.04 -11.77
CA GLU A 203 -6.02 3.30 -13.21
C GLU A 203 -6.91 4.53 -13.45
N ARG A 204 -8.02 4.64 -12.70
CA ARG A 204 -8.86 5.84 -12.72
C ARG A 204 -8.13 7.08 -12.26
N VAL A 205 -7.28 7.01 -11.24
CA VAL A 205 -6.50 8.14 -10.74
C VAL A 205 -5.51 8.63 -11.82
N GLN A 206 -4.96 7.73 -12.64
CA GLN A 206 -4.11 8.12 -13.77
C GLN A 206 -4.92 8.76 -14.90
N GLN A 207 -6.09 8.20 -15.22
CA GLN A 207 -7.03 8.81 -16.17
C GLN A 207 -7.50 10.18 -15.69
N THR A 208 -7.88 10.31 -14.42
CA THR A 208 -8.23 11.58 -13.78
C THR A 208 -7.05 12.53 -13.82
N ALA A 209 -5.82 12.10 -13.52
CA ALA A 209 -4.65 12.97 -13.62
C ALA A 209 -4.38 13.45 -15.06
N ALA A 210 -4.57 12.59 -16.06
CA ALA A 210 -4.44 12.95 -17.48
C ALA A 210 -5.54 13.92 -17.93
N VAL A 211 -6.77 13.72 -17.44
CA VAL A 211 -7.91 14.60 -17.68
C VAL A 211 -7.73 15.95 -16.99
N LEU A 212 -7.22 15.97 -15.76
CA LEU A 212 -6.90 17.20 -15.04
C LEU A 212 -5.74 17.97 -15.69
N ALA A 213 -4.93 17.30 -16.53
CA ALA A 213 -3.89 17.96 -17.33
C ALA A 213 -4.46 18.58 -18.63
N ASP A 214 -5.70 18.25 -19.03
CA ASP A 214 -6.39 18.86 -20.17
C ASP A 214 -7.22 20.08 -19.73
N PRO A 215 -6.86 21.31 -20.13
CA PRO A 215 -7.56 22.53 -19.72
C PRO A 215 -9.03 22.56 -20.12
N SER A 216 -9.40 21.91 -21.24
CA SER A 216 -10.76 21.92 -21.74
C SER A 216 -11.70 21.09 -20.86
N LYS A 217 -11.26 19.87 -20.51
CA LYS A 217 -12.00 18.96 -19.61
C LYS A 217 -12.02 19.47 -18.17
N MET A 218 -10.94 20.11 -17.72
CA MET A 218 -10.91 20.74 -16.41
C MET A 218 -11.99 21.83 -16.28
N ASN A 219 -12.19 22.66 -17.31
CA ASN A 219 -13.24 23.68 -17.28
C ASN A 219 -14.63 23.06 -17.20
N GLU A 220 -14.89 21.97 -17.93
CA GLU A 220 -16.17 21.24 -17.83
C GLU A 220 -16.42 20.70 -16.41
N VAL A 221 -15.38 20.17 -15.75
CA VAL A 221 -15.47 19.72 -14.35
C VAL A 221 -15.74 20.89 -13.40
N ILE A 222 -15.01 22.00 -13.54
CA ILE A 222 -15.17 23.19 -12.68
C ILE A 222 -16.58 23.79 -12.83
N GLU A 223 -17.13 23.77 -14.03
CA GLU A 223 -18.47 24.30 -14.32
C GLU A 223 -19.59 23.37 -13.87
N HIS A 224 -19.30 22.11 -13.54
CA HIS A 224 -20.29 21.12 -13.13
C HIS A 224 -21.08 21.59 -11.88
N PRO A 225 -22.42 21.43 -11.83
CA PRO A 225 -23.25 21.91 -10.73
C PRO A 225 -22.80 21.41 -9.36
N SER A 226 -22.35 20.15 -9.27
CA SER A 226 -21.84 19.55 -8.04
C SER A 226 -20.53 20.18 -7.56
N ILE A 227 -19.62 20.55 -8.48
CA ILE A 227 -18.39 21.26 -8.12
C ILE A 227 -18.71 22.69 -7.67
N ARG A 228 -19.68 23.37 -8.30
CA ARG A 228 -20.16 24.68 -7.82
C ARG A 228 -20.78 24.60 -6.43
N GLN A 229 -21.49 23.51 -6.11
CA GLN A 229 -22.00 23.28 -4.76
C GLN A 229 -20.84 23.05 -3.77
N LEU A 230 -19.84 22.24 -4.14
CA LEU A 230 -18.63 22.04 -3.35
C LEU A 230 -17.89 23.35 -3.08
N GLN A 231 -17.69 24.20 -4.11
CA GLN A 231 -17.05 25.53 -3.97
C GLN A 231 -17.80 26.47 -3.02
N ASN A 232 -19.09 26.24 -2.80
CA ASN A 232 -19.89 27.03 -1.87
C ASN A 232 -19.80 26.54 -0.42
N ARG A 233 -19.25 25.34 -0.18
CA ARG A 233 -19.07 24.84 1.17
C ARG A 233 -17.99 25.66 1.91
N PRO A 234 -18.18 25.94 3.22
CA PRO A 234 -17.30 26.81 3.98
C PRO A 234 -15.85 26.28 4.08
N ASP A 235 -15.69 24.98 4.25
CA ASP A 235 -14.42 24.26 4.23
C ASP A 235 -13.64 24.43 2.92
N VAL A 236 -14.33 24.33 1.78
CA VAL A 236 -13.70 24.51 0.47
C VAL A 236 -13.26 25.96 0.26
N ARG A 237 -14.07 26.93 0.71
CA ARG A 237 -13.72 28.35 0.64
C ARG A 237 -12.52 28.69 1.50
N GLU A 238 -12.45 28.11 2.70
CA GLU A 238 -11.31 28.27 3.61
C GLU A 238 -10.03 27.72 2.98
N ALA A 239 -10.07 26.49 2.45
CA ALA A 239 -8.91 25.91 1.78
C ALA A 239 -8.48 26.73 0.55
N VAL A 240 -9.43 27.22 -0.27
CA VAL A 240 -9.12 28.08 -1.42
C VAL A 240 -8.52 29.42 -0.97
N ALA A 241 -8.98 30.00 0.15
CA ALA A 241 -8.40 31.22 0.70
C ALA A 241 -6.97 30.99 1.18
N GLU A 242 -6.69 29.85 1.84
CA GLU A 242 -5.35 29.45 2.27
C GLU A 242 -4.42 29.24 1.07
N LEU A 243 -4.88 28.53 0.03
CA LEU A 243 -4.12 28.32 -1.22
C LEU A 243 -3.78 29.63 -1.95
N ARG A 244 -4.68 30.62 -1.91
CA ARG A 244 -4.44 31.95 -2.51
C ARG A 244 -3.48 32.81 -1.69
N GLY A 245 -3.35 32.52 -0.39
CA GLY A 245 -2.42 33.17 0.52
C GLY A 245 -0.97 32.70 0.36
N ASP A 246 -0.75 31.49 -0.18
CA ASP A 246 0.59 30.95 -0.45
C ASP A 246 1.19 31.58 -1.73
N GLU A 247 2.32 32.28 -1.59
CA GLU A 247 3.02 32.94 -2.71
C GLU A 247 3.44 31.96 -3.81
N ASN A 248 3.87 30.75 -3.44
CA ASN A 248 4.36 29.75 -4.40
C ASN A 248 3.21 29.20 -5.27
N LEU A 249 2.04 29.02 -4.66
CA LEU A 249 0.85 28.53 -5.37
C LEU A 249 0.12 29.65 -6.11
N ARG A 250 0.19 30.88 -5.61
CA ARG A 250 -0.42 32.03 -6.27
C ARG A 250 0.15 32.23 -7.66
N GLU A 251 1.46 32.06 -7.86
CA GLU A 251 2.07 32.13 -9.20
C GLU A 251 1.51 31.05 -10.12
N ILE A 252 1.41 29.81 -9.64
CA ILE A 252 0.82 28.69 -10.39
C ILE A 252 -0.62 28.98 -10.78
N LEU A 253 -1.46 29.42 -9.82
CA LEU A 253 -2.89 29.67 -10.00
C LEU A 253 -3.19 30.89 -10.88
N THR A 254 -2.32 31.90 -10.91
CA THR A 254 -2.53 33.15 -11.67
C THR A 254 -1.80 33.18 -13.01
N SER A 255 -0.86 32.26 -13.25
CA SER A 255 -0.05 32.22 -14.48
C SER A 255 -0.85 32.04 -15.78
N GLY A 256 -2.10 31.58 -15.69
CA GLY A 256 -2.96 31.28 -16.86
C GLY A 256 -2.43 30.15 -17.73
N LYS A 257 -1.35 29.46 -17.32
CA LYS A 257 -0.78 28.32 -18.01
C LYS A 257 -1.62 27.05 -17.74
N PRO A 258 -1.66 26.09 -18.68
CA PRO A 258 -2.18 24.76 -18.41
C PRO A 258 -1.52 24.19 -17.15
N MET A 259 -2.31 23.58 -16.26
CA MET A 259 -1.79 22.98 -15.04
C MET A 259 -0.94 21.76 -15.42
N ASP A 260 0.38 21.89 -15.29
CA ASP A 260 1.30 20.78 -15.55
C ASP A 260 1.28 19.78 -14.37
N ARG A 261 1.86 18.59 -14.60
CA ARG A 261 1.86 17.52 -13.60
C ARG A 261 2.60 17.92 -12.32
N ALA A 262 3.64 18.75 -12.42
CA ALA A 262 4.42 19.18 -11.28
C ALA A 262 3.59 20.14 -10.41
N ALA A 263 2.96 21.14 -11.02
CA ALA A 263 2.03 22.06 -10.39
C ALA A 263 0.84 21.33 -9.74
N ALA A 264 0.26 20.36 -10.44
CA ALA A 264 -0.83 19.53 -9.89
C ALA A 264 -0.37 18.76 -8.64
N MET A 265 0.82 18.14 -8.68
CA MET A 265 1.37 17.43 -7.51
C MET A 265 1.67 18.38 -6.35
N THR A 266 2.22 19.57 -6.62
CA THR A 266 2.45 20.60 -5.60
C THR A 266 1.13 21.01 -4.94
N LEU A 267 0.08 21.25 -5.73
CA LEU A 267 -1.24 21.62 -5.22
C LEU A 267 -1.90 20.49 -4.43
N LEU A 268 -1.85 19.24 -4.93
CA LEU A 268 -2.35 18.06 -4.21
C LEU A 268 -1.56 17.75 -2.93
N SER A 269 -0.32 18.20 -2.84
CA SER A 269 0.51 18.05 -1.65
C SER A 269 0.31 19.16 -0.61
N HIS A 270 -0.45 20.21 -0.93
CA HIS A 270 -0.67 21.33 -0.03
C HIS A 270 -1.56 20.93 1.16
N PRO A 271 -1.23 21.32 2.41
CA PRO A 271 -1.97 20.93 3.61
C PRO A 271 -3.47 21.22 3.54
N ALA A 272 -3.85 22.39 3.03
CA ALA A 272 -5.25 22.78 2.85
C ALA A 272 -6.04 21.78 1.97
N VAL A 273 -5.42 21.28 0.90
CA VAL A 273 -6.06 20.30 -0.01
C VAL A 273 -6.16 18.94 0.66
N LEU A 274 -5.13 18.53 1.40
CA LEU A 274 -5.13 17.26 2.14
C LEU A 274 -6.21 17.23 3.22
N ASN A 275 -6.34 18.30 4.00
CA ASN A 275 -7.39 18.43 5.02
C ASN A 275 -8.80 18.38 4.41
N LEU A 276 -8.95 18.94 3.22
CA LEU A 276 -10.21 18.97 2.48
C LEU A 276 -10.57 17.60 1.92
N VAL A 277 -9.58 16.84 1.46
CA VAL A 277 -9.74 15.42 1.05
C VAL A 277 -10.15 14.52 2.22
N ASP A 278 -9.72 14.83 3.44
CA ASP A 278 -10.09 14.07 4.64
C ASP A 278 -11.51 14.37 5.14
N GLN A 279 -12.17 15.41 4.62
CA GLN A 279 -13.51 15.74 5.09
C GLN A 279 -14.53 14.69 4.65
N PRO A 280 -15.44 14.29 5.55
CA PRO A 280 -16.45 13.28 5.24
C PRO A 280 -17.33 13.76 4.07
N GLY A 281 -17.50 12.89 3.07
CA GLY A 281 -18.34 13.14 1.89
C GLY A 281 -17.68 13.96 0.78
N PHE A 282 -16.54 14.63 1.01
CA PHE A 282 -15.89 15.42 -0.04
C PHE A 282 -15.48 14.55 -1.24
N LEU A 283 -14.79 13.43 -0.98
CA LEU A 283 -14.36 12.52 -2.03
C LEU A 283 -15.53 11.88 -2.79
N ASP A 284 -16.65 11.63 -2.12
CA ASP A 284 -17.83 11.02 -2.75
C ASP A 284 -18.51 12.02 -3.70
N GLU A 285 -18.64 13.29 -3.28
CA GLU A 285 -19.16 14.38 -4.11
C GLU A 285 -18.24 14.69 -5.29
N ALA A 286 -16.92 14.73 -5.05
CA ALA A 286 -15.92 14.94 -6.10
C ALA A 286 -15.92 13.80 -7.12
N LYS A 287 -15.97 12.54 -6.66
CA LYS A 287 -16.07 11.37 -7.55
C LYS A 287 -17.33 11.40 -8.39
N LYS A 288 -18.46 11.79 -7.81
CA LYS A 288 -19.73 11.91 -8.55
C LYS A 288 -19.62 12.95 -9.65
N ALA A 289 -19.03 14.12 -9.36
CA ALA A 289 -18.85 15.16 -10.35
C ALA A 289 -17.93 14.74 -11.52
N ILE A 290 -16.83 14.03 -11.21
CA ILE A 290 -15.91 13.51 -12.23
C ILE A 290 -16.60 12.48 -13.11
N ALA A 291 -17.34 11.53 -12.51
CA ALA A 291 -18.07 10.50 -13.25
C ALA A 291 -19.20 11.09 -14.12
N ASP A 292 -19.95 12.07 -13.61
CA ASP A 292 -21.04 12.75 -14.34
C ASP A 292 -20.51 13.56 -15.53
N ALA A 293 -19.28 14.08 -15.44
CA ALA A 293 -18.58 14.74 -16.54
C ALA A 293 -18.02 13.77 -17.60
N GLY A 294 -18.24 12.45 -17.44
CA GLY A 294 -17.80 11.43 -18.39
C GLY A 294 -16.29 11.13 -18.31
N LEU A 295 -15.70 11.29 -17.13
CA LEU A 295 -14.26 11.17 -16.86
C LEU A 295 -13.94 9.99 -15.93
#